data_AF-A0A537PFD3-F1
#
_entry.id   AF-A0A537PFD3-F1
#
_cell.length_a   1.000
_cell.length_b   1.000
_cell.length_c   1.000
_cell.angle_alpha   90.00
_cell.angle_beta   90.00
_cell.angle_gamma   90.00
#
_symmetry.space_group_name_H-M   'P 1'
#
loop_
_entity.id
_entity.type
_entity.pdbx_description
1 polymer ?
#
loop_
_entity_poly.entity_id
_entity_poly.type
_entity_poly.pdbx_seq_one_letter_code
_entity_poly.pdbx_strand_id
1 'polypeptide(L)'
;MRLGSVIKAGGILFFGVMLGVISAQWSIEKTATAMTAGGGPWESWFAGTASIRDPYVNAHYLMFGRLPPALGQELLFEAVHDDDGAALDASCDYVIQGPRVSARWWQLALTNEEKNQPPLASFTSPHFKSQ
;
A
#
# COMPACT_ATOMS: atom_id res chain seq x y z
N MET A 1 29.10 36.67 19.84
CA MET A 1 27.70 36.19 19.63
C MET A 1 27.12 35.83 21.00
N ARG A 2 25.94 36.34 21.36
CA ARG A 2 25.34 36.06 22.67
C ARG A 2 24.90 34.60 22.73
N LEU A 3 25.40 33.84 23.71
CA LEU A 3 25.14 32.40 23.91
C LEU A 3 23.64 32.04 23.81
N GLY A 4 22.77 32.90 24.33
CA GLY A 4 21.32 32.71 24.23
C GLY A 4 20.76 32.75 22.80
N SER A 5 21.42 33.42 21.85
CA SER A 5 21.02 33.41 20.44
C SER A 5 21.39 32.08 19.75
N VAL A 6 22.50 31.47 20.16
CA VAL A 6 22.95 30.16 19.62
C VAL A 6 22.04 29.04 20.13
N ILE A 7 21.65 29.08 21.40
CA ILE A 7 20.72 28.09 21.98
C ILE A 7 19.35 28.18 21.29
N LYS A 8 18.82 29.38 21.06
CA LYS A 8 17.55 29.56 20.33
C LYS A 8 17.64 29.06 18.89
N ALA A 9 18.73 29.40 18.18
CA ALA A 9 18.94 28.93 16.81
C ALA A 9 19.05 27.40 16.75
N GLY A 10 19.79 26.79 17.67
CA GLY A 10 19.89 25.33 17.78
C GLY A 10 18.55 24.65 18.05
N GLY A 11 17.75 25.22 18.96
CA GLY A 11 16.40 24.72 19.24
C GLY A 11 15.49 24.75 18.01
N ILE A 12 15.47 25.87 17.27
CA ILE A 12 14.66 26.00 16.05
C ILE A 12 15.07 24.97 15.00
N LEU A 13 16.37 24.80 14.77
CA LEU A 13 16.88 23.81 13.81
C LEU A 13 16.50 22.39 14.21
N PHE A 14 16.65 22.02 15.48
CA PHE A 14 16.29 20.70 15.98
C PHE A 14 14.79 20.39 15.78
N PHE A 15 13.92 21.33 16.15
CA PHE A 15 12.47 21.16 15.97
C PHE A 15 12.09 21.08 14.48
N GLY A 16 12.72 21.88 13.62
CA GLY A 16 12.50 21.82 12.18
C GLY A 16 12.87 20.46 11.59
N VAL A 17 14.03 19.90 11.98
CA VAL A 17 14.46 18.56 11.53
C VAL A 17 13.50 17.49 12.04
N MET A 18 13.12 17.53 13.32
CA MET A 18 12.17 16.56 13.90
C MET A 18 10.83 16.57 13.15
N LEU A 19 10.24 17.75 12.93
CA LEU A 19 8.98 17.88 12.21
C LEU A 19 9.11 17.41 10.75
N GLY A 20 10.23 17.72 10.09
CA GLY A 20 10.51 17.23 8.74
C GLY A 20 10.59 15.70 8.66
N VAL A 21 11.29 15.07 9.61
CA VAL A 21 11.41 13.60 9.65
C VAL A 21 10.06 12.95 9.95
N ILE A 22 9.32 13.45 10.95
CA ILE A 22 8.02 12.89 11.33
C ILE A 22 7.02 13.01 10.18
N SER A 23 6.95 14.16 9.52
CA SER A 23 6.06 14.36 8.37
C SER A 23 6.45 13.47 7.18
N ALA A 24 7.74 13.31 6.92
CA ALA A 24 8.21 12.40 5.87
C ALA A 24 7.84 10.94 6.18
N GLN A 25 7.99 10.49 7.43
CA GLN A 25 7.60 9.14 7.84
C GLN A 25 6.10 8.90 7.66
N TRP A 26 5.26 9.84 8.09
CA TRP A 26 3.81 9.79 7.88
C TRP A 26 3.43 9.76 6.40
N SER A 27 4.12 10.54 5.57
CA SER A 27 3.89 10.52 4.12
C SER A 27 4.30 9.19 3.50
N ILE A 28 5.42 8.57 3.90
CA ILE A 28 5.83 7.26 3.39
C ILE A 28 4.77 6.19 3.71
N GLU A 29 4.23 6.20 4.93
CA GLU A 29 3.18 5.26 5.35
C GLU A 29 1.87 5.43 4.55
N LYS A 30 1.54 6.66 4.12
CA LYS A 30 0.27 7.00 3.46
C LYS A 30 0.33 7.23 1.95
N THR A 31 1.51 7.47 1.37
CA THR A 31 1.66 7.90 -0.04
C THR A 31 2.18 6.77 -0.92
N ALA A 32 2.83 5.76 -0.34
CA ALA A 32 3.20 4.55 -1.08
C ALA A 32 1.99 3.70 -1.51
N THR A 33 0.76 4.19 -1.34
CA THR A 33 -0.44 3.36 -1.23
C THR A 33 -1.35 3.29 -2.44
N ALA A 34 -1.28 4.21 -3.39
CA ALA A 34 -2.24 4.15 -4.51
C ALA A 34 -1.66 4.79 -5.77
N MET A 35 -1.33 3.93 -6.75
CA MET A 35 -1.42 4.33 -8.14
C MET A 35 -2.73 3.76 -8.64
N THR A 36 -3.73 4.60 -8.85
CA THR A 36 -5.05 4.21 -9.35
C THR A 36 -4.92 3.73 -10.79
N ALA A 37 -4.59 2.45 -10.97
CA ALA A 37 -4.60 1.78 -12.26
C ALA A 37 -5.51 0.55 -12.15
N GLY A 38 -6.83 0.78 -12.15
CA GLY A 38 -7.85 -0.26 -12.09
C GLY A 38 -9.18 0.27 -12.60
N GLY A 39 -10.03 -0.62 -13.13
CA GLY A 39 -11.41 -0.32 -13.48
C GLY A 39 -12.34 -0.61 -12.31
N GLY A 40 -13.37 0.22 -12.10
CA GLY A 40 -14.28 0.09 -10.96
C GLY A 40 -13.62 0.51 -9.64
N PRO A 41 -14.02 -0.08 -8.50
CA PRO A 41 -13.57 0.30 -7.16
C PRO A 41 -12.18 -0.25 -6.78
N TRP A 42 -11.51 -0.94 -7.71
CA TRP A 42 -10.23 -1.59 -7.46
C TRP A 42 -9.06 -0.63 -7.64
N GLU A 43 -8.31 -0.41 -6.57
CA GLU A 43 -7.06 0.34 -6.56
C GLU A 43 -5.86 -0.62 -6.63
N SER A 44 -4.91 -0.32 -7.51
CA SER A 44 -3.70 -1.14 -7.63
C SER A 44 -2.59 -0.63 -6.71
N TRP A 45 -2.05 -1.55 -5.93
CA TRP A 45 -0.81 -1.35 -5.21
C TRP A 45 0.30 -1.90 -6.08
N PHE A 46 1.11 -1.00 -6.64
CA PHE A 46 2.33 -1.29 -7.39
C PHE A 46 2.15 -2.03 -8.74
N ALA A 47 2.11 -1.27 -9.84
CA ALA A 47 2.57 -1.78 -11.13
C ALA A 47 4.10 -1.67 -11.16
N GLY A 48 4.80 -2.80 -11.29
CA GLY A 48 6.25 -2.97 -11.08
C GLY A 48 7.18 -1.82 -11.53
N THR A 49 6.89 -1.08 -12.60
CA THR A 49 7.77 0.03 -13.05
C THR A 49 7.63 1.34 -12.26
N ALA A 50 6.50 1.57 -11.59
CA ALA A 50 6.25 2.77 -10.81
C ALA A 50 7.04 2.76 -9.48
N SER A 51 7.19 1.58 -8.86
CA SER A 51 7.87 1.42 -7.57
C SER A 51 9.36 1.79 -7.60
N ILE A 52 10.07 1.48 -8.70
CA ILE A 52 11.50 1.80 -8.84
C ILE A 52 11.73 3.32 -8.96
N ARG A 53 10.81 4.05 -9.60
CA ARG A 53 10.96 5.50 -9.84
C ARG A 53 10.36 6.36 -8.72
N ASP A 54 9.53 5.78 -7.85
CA ASP A 54 8.94 6.50 -6.72
C ASP A 54 9.86 6.41 -5.48
N PRO A 55 10.46 7.54 -5.04
CA PRO A 55 11.35 7.55 -3.88
C PRO A 55 10.64 7.15 -2.58
N TYR A 56 9.33 7.40 -2.44
CA TYR A 56 8.56 7.05 -1.24
C TYR A 56 8.31 5.54 -1.15
N VAL A 57 8.10 4.90 -2.30
CA VAL A 57 7.93 3.45 -2.37
C VAL A 57 9.22 2.73 -1.98
N ASN A 58 10.36 3.17 -2.52
CA ASN A 58 11.66 2.62 -2.15
C ASN A 58 11.94 2.83 -0.65
N ALA A 59 11.65 4.01 -0.11
CA ALA A 59 11.81 4.29 1.32
C ALA A 59 10.94 3.37 2.18
N HIS A 60 9.70 3.09 1.78
CA HIS A 60 8.81 2.15 2.48
C HIS A 60 9.42 0.75 2.60
N TYR A 61 9.85 0.15 1.48
CA TYR A 61 10.47 -1.18 1.51
C TYR A 61 11.74 -1.22 2.36
N LEU A 62 12.58 -0.18 2.28
CA LEU A 62 13.80 -0.05 3.09
C LEU A 62 13.50 0.08 4.59
N MET A 63 12.51 0.90 4.98
CA MET A 63 12.15 1.11 6.39
C MET A 63 11.54 -0.14 7.04
N PHE A 64 10.76 -0.91 6.29
CA PHE A 64 10.13 -2.14 6.78
C PHE A 64 10.98 -3.40 6.58
N GLY A 65 12.19 -3.29 6.01
CA GLY A 65 13.10 -4.42 5.80
C GLY A 65 12.55 -5.49 4.87
N ARG A 66 11.72 -5.10 3.89
CA ARG A 66 11.08 -6.01 2.92
C ARG A 66 11.71 -5.85 1.54
N LEU A 67 11.85 -6.95 0.81
CA LEU A 67 12.23 -6.87 -0.60
C LEU A 67 11.00 -6.45 -1.43
N PRO A 68 11.14 -5.49 -2.35
CA PRO A 68 10.10 -5.23 -3.31
C PRO A 68 9.93 -6.47 -4.21
N PRO A 69 8.69 -6.78 -4.64
CA PRO A 69 8.47 -7.82 -5.64
C PRO A 69 9.24 -7.50 -6.92
N ALA A 70 9.70 -8.53 -7.64
CA ALA A 70 10.37 -8.24 -8.90
C ALA A 70 9.37 -7.71 -9.94
N LEU A 71 9.90 -6.91 -10.85
CA LEU A 71 9.13 -6.26 -11.91
C LEU A 71 8.23 -7.26 -12.65
N GLY A 72 6.92 -7.02 -12.60
CA GLY A 72 5.92 -7.81 -13.32
C GLY A 72 5.62 -9.19 -12.75
N GLN A 73 6.07 -9.50 -11.52
CA GLN A 73 5.76 -10.79 -10.87
C GLN A 73 4.41 -10.81 -10.15
N GLU A 74 4.02 -9.69 -9.55
CA GLU A 74 2.75 -9.56 -8.85
C GLU A 74 2.06 -8.24 -9.19
N LEU A 75 0.74 -8.29 -9.17
CA LEU A 75 -0.13 -7.12 -9.21
C LEU A 75 -1.13 -7.31 -8.08
N LEU A 76 -1.14 -6.37 -7.14
CA LEU A 76 -2.08 -6.36 -6.04
C LEU A 76 -3.16 -5.34 -6.34
N PHE A 77 -4.42 -5.75 -6.21
CA PHE A 77 -5.58 -4.89 -6.30
C PHE A 77 -6.35 -4.98 -4.98
N GLU A 78 -6.79 -3.83 -4.48
CA GLU A 78 -7.57 -3.70 -3.26
C GLU A 78 -8.83 -2.89 -3.56
N ALA A 79 -9.96 -3.30 -3.02
CA ALA A 79 -11.20 -2.56 -3.07
C ALA A 79 -11.76 -2.50 -1.64
N VAL A 80 -12.09 -1.29 -1.20
CA VAL A 80 -12.72 -1.04 0.12
C VAL A 80 -14.13 -0.44 -0.03
N HIS A 81 -14.54 -0.17 -1.27
CA HIS A 81 -15.89 0.28 -1.63
C HIS A 81 -16.46 -0.60 -2.75
N ASP A 82 -17.78 -0.56 -2.93
CA ASP A 82 -18.48 -1.16 -4.06
C ASP A 82 -18.52 -0.22 -5.29
N ASP A 83 -19.19 -0.67 -6.35
CA ASP A 83 -19.32 0.09 -7.61
C ASP A 83 -20.14 1.39 -7.45
N ASP A 84 -21.01 1.48 -6.44
CA ASP A 84 -21.81 2.67 -6.11
C ASP A 84 -21.07 3.62 -5.15
N GLY A 85 -19.89 3.22 -4.68
CA GLY A 85 -19.04 3.99 -3.76
C GLY A 85 -19.40 3.81 -2.28
N ALA A 86 -20.28 2.88 -1.93
CA ALA A 86 -20.54 2.53 -0.54
C ALA A 86 -19.39 1.67 0.01
N ALA A 87 -19.06 1.84 1.29
CA ALA A 87 -18.02 1.03 1.94
C ALA A 87 -18.46 -0.44 1.99
N LEU A 88 -17.52 -1.36 1.75
CA LEU A 88 -17.82 -2.79 1.81
C LEU A 88 -18.21 -3.18 3.24
N ASP A 89 -19.44 -3.68 3.38
CA ASP A 89 -20.03 -4.16 4.62
C ASP A 89 -20.32 -5.66 4.57
N ALA A 90 -19.95 -6.39 5.62
CA ALA A 90 -20.08 -7.85 5.70
C ALA A 90 -21.53 -8.36 5.80
N SER A 91 -22.51 -7.49 5.99
CA SER A 91 -23.94 -7.83 5.98
C SER A 91 -24.56 -7.87 4.58
N CYS A 92 -23.82 -7.44 3.55
CA CYS A 92 -24.28 -7.42 2.17
C CYS A 92 -23.69 -8.57 1.34
N ASP A 93 -24.41 -8.93 0.28
CA ASP A 93 -23.94 -9.88 -0.72
C ASP A 93 -23.34 -9.13 -1.91
N TYR A 94 -22.10 -9.50 -2.26
CA TYR A 94 -21.39 -8.89 -3.39
C TYR A 94 -21.12 -9.90 -4.50
N VAL A 95 -21.11 -9.41 -5.73
CA VAL A 95 -20.81 -10.21 -6.91
C VAL A 95 -19.62 -9.59 -7.64
N ILE A 96 -18.52 -10.34 -7.69
CA ILE A 96 -17.32 -9.93 -8.41
C ILE A 96 -17.35 -10.56 -9.80
N GLN A 97 -17.38 -9.73 -10.84
CA GLN A 97 -17.34 -10.15 -12.24
C GLN A 97 -16.23 -9.43 -12.98
N GLY A 98 -15.63 -10.12 -13.94
CA GLY A 98 -14.58 -9.55 -14.74
C GLY A 98 -14.08 -10.48 -15.84
N PRO A 99 -13.23 -9.96 -16.73
CA PRO A 99 -12.53 -10.78 -17.70
C PRO A 99 -11.63 -11.80 -16.99
N ARG A 100 -11.22 -12.84 -17.70
CA ARG A 100 -10.22 -13.79 -17.16
C ARG A 100 -8.94 -13.01 -16.83
N VAL A 101 -8.48 -13.15 -15.60
CA VAL A 101 -7.22 -12.56 -15.14
C VAL A 101 -6.07 -13.19 -15.94
N SER A 102 -5.30 -12.37 -16.66
CA SER A 102 -4.13 -12.80 -17.42
C SER A 102 -2.91 -12.96 -16.51
N ALA A 103 -3.00 -13.88 -15.54
CA ALA A 103 -1.92 -14.21 -14.62
C ALA A 103 -1.66 -15.72 -14.61
N ARG A 104 -0.44 -16.13 -14.25
CA ARG A 104 -0.09 -17.56 -14.07
C ARG A 104 -0.85 -18.19 -12.90
N TRP A 105 -1.07 -17.39 -11.86
CA TRP A 105 -1.80 -17.74 -10.64
C TRP A 105 -2.44 -16.46 -10.09
N TRP A 106 -3.57 -16.59 -9.41
CA TRP A 106 -4.22 -15.49 -8.72
C TRP A 106 -4.84 -15.95 -7.40
N GLN A 107 -5.00 -14.98 -6.50
CA GLN A 107 -5.72 -15.12 -5.24
C GLN A 107 -6.59 -13.87 -5.04
N LEU A 108 -7.80 -14.09 -4.54
CA LEU A 108 -8.71 -13.07 -4.05
C LEU A 108 -8.95 -13.37 -2.57
N ALA A 109 -8.71 -12.40 -1.70
CA ALA A 109 -8.87 -12.58 -0.27
C ALA A 109 -9.76 -11.47 0.31
N LEU A 110 -10.68 -11.86 1.19
CA LEU A 110 -11.42 -10.94 2.03
C LEU A 110 -10.63 -10.74 3.32
N THR A 111 -10.28 -9.50 3.64
CA THR A 111 -9.47 -9.13 4.81
C THR A 111 -10.21 -8.05 5.60
N ASN A 112 -9.93 -7.99 6.90
CA ASN A 112 -10.29 -6.83 7.69
C ASN A 112 -9.28 -5.70 7.43
N GLU A 113 -9.67 -4.48 7.76
CA GLU A 113 -8.79 -3.29 7.78
C GLU A 113 -7.52 -3.48 8.64
N GLU A 114 -7.55 -4.43 9.58
CA GLU A 114 -6.41 -4.72 10.43
C GLU A 114 -5.33 -5.55 9.70
N LYS A 115 -4.23 -4.88 9.31
CA LYS A 115 -3.12 -5.40 8.50
C LYS A 115 -2.44 -6.70 8.96
N ASN A 116 -2.72 -7.22 10.15
CA ASN A 116 -2.06 -8.40 10.72
C ASN A 116 -3.00 -9.59 10.96
N GLN A 117 -4.25 -9.51 10.50
CA GLN A 117 -5.18 -10.64 10.62
C GLN A 117 -5.13 -11.53 9.38
N PRO A 118 -5.30 -12.86 9.55
CA PRO A 118 -5.46 -13.74 8.41
C PRO A 118 -6.75 -13.39 7.64
N PRO A 119 -6.79 -13.67 6.33
CA PRO A 119 -7.97 -13.39 5.54
C PRO A 119 -9.18 -14.20 6.05
N LEU A 120 -10.34 -13.55 6.07
CA LEU A 120 -11.62 -14.15 6.45
C LEU A 120 -12.06 -15.21 5.44
N ALA A 121 -11.79 -14.96 4.16
CA ALA A 121 -12.01 -15.88 3.07
C ALA A 121 -10.92 -15.72 2.01
N SER A 122 -10.56 -16.81 1.33
CA SER A 122 -9.59 -16.78 0.25
C SER A 122 -10.02 -17.71 -0.87
N PHE A 123 -9.98 -17.19 -2.10
CA PHE A 123 -10.26 -17.89 -3.34
C PHE A 123 -9.00 -17.85 -4.19
N THR A 124 -8.64 -18.97 -4.78
CA THR A 124 -7.45 -19.05 -5.63
C THR A 124 -7.76 -19.73 -6.95
N SER A 125 -6.97 -19.41 -7.97
CA SER A 125 -7.07 -20.04 -9.28
C SER A 125 -6.95 -21.58 -9.18
N PRO A 126 -7.69 -22.36 -10.00
CA PRO A 126 -7.71 -23.83 -9.93
C PRO A 126 -6.40 -24.61 -10.20
N HIS A 127 -5.23 -23.99 -10.24
CA HIS A 127 -3.97 -24.70 -10.51
C HIS A 127 -2.82 -24.25 -9.59
N PHE A 128 -2.80 -24.79 -8.37
CA PHE A 128 -1.58 -25.01 -7.61
C PHE A 128 -1.72 -26.29 -6.77
N LYS A 129 -1.64 -27.46 -7.40
CA LYS A 129 -1.30 -28.68 -6.66
C LYS A 129 0.21 -28.66 -6.47
N SER A 130 0.66 -28.36 -5.25
CA SER A 130 2.01 -28.73 -4.82
C SER A 130 2.16 -30.23 -5.03
N GLN A 131 3.04 -30.63 -5.93
CA GLN A 131 3.71 -31.91 -5.77
C GLN A 131 4.76 -31.78 -4.67
#